data_AF-A0A2G9V2D2-F1
#
_entry.id   AF-A0A2G9V2D2-F1
#
_cell.length_a   1.000
_cell.length_b   1.000
_cell.length_c   1.000
_cell.angle_alpha   90.00
_cell.angle_beta   90.00
_cell.angle_gamma   90.00
#
_symmetry.space_group_name_H-M   'P 1'
#
loop_
_entity.id
_entity.type
_entity.pdbx_description
1 polymer ?
#
loop_
_entity_poly.entity_id
_entity_poly.type
_entity_poly.pdbx_seq_one_letter_code
_entity_poly.pdbx_strand_id
1 'polypeptide(L)'
;MRKVFSYNLYFGQGIELLEIMTIMLEANRQDRIMKIHWEGFRNHGRLRKPIRFAVRSLGWTEIAEEDLTAERSSRAVNRAIVDLSTGRNDVMDNVSKWGDGRELIMELDDNELSLIDPDTMTVVHSEKIQQIRVWGVGRDNGSSQNFRCYIYVSKHFDWWYSVLWCWDLFA
;
A
#
# COMPACT_ATOMS: atom_id res chain seq x y z
N MET A 1 2.90 -20.84 -11.32
CA MET A 1 3.73 -19.85 -12.05
C MET A 1 4.07 -18.74 -11.05
N ARG A 2 5.36 -18.52 -10.72
CA ARG A 2 5.73 -17.49 -9.73
C ARG A 2 5.60 -16.12 -10.38
N LYS A 3 4.65 -15.30 -9.93
CA LYS A 3 4.56 -13.90 -10.33
C LYS A 3 5.79 -13.19 -9.75
N VAL A 4 6.71 -12.79 -10.63
CA VAL A 4 7.82 -11.92 -10.26
C VAL A 4 7.29 -10.50 -10.46
N PHE A 5 7.07 -9.80 -9.37
CA PHE A 5 6.64 -8.41 -9.39
C PHE A 5 7.87 -7.49 -9.37
N SER A 6 7.82 -6.37 -10.08
CA SER A 6 8.83 -5.31 -10.00
C SER A 6 8.20 -4.07 -9.38
N TYR A 7 8.80 -3.52 -8.32
CA TYR A 7 8.29 -2.38 -7.55
C TYR A 7 9.25 -1.21 -7.60
N ASN A 8 8.69 -0.01 -7.80
CA ASN A 8 9.38 1.23 -7.46
C ASN A 8 9.06 1.55 -6.00
N LEU A 9 10.06 1.46 -5.13
CA LEU A 9 9.95 1.83 -3.72
C LEU A 9 10.56 3.21 -3.50
N TYR A 10 9.87 4.02 -2.73
CA TYR A 10 10.21 5.39 -2.38
C TYR A 10 10.46 5.46 -0.88
N PHE A 11 11.54 6.12 -0.48
CA PHE A 11 12.07 6.12 0.88
C PHE A 11 12.13 7.52 1.44
N GLY A 12 11.66 7.70 2.68
CA GLY A 12 11.76 8.97 3.40
C GLY A 12 11.48 8.82 4.90
N GLN A 13 11.97 9.78 5.69
CA GLN A 13 11.41 9.99 7.02
C GLN A 13 10.15 10.85 6.87
N GLY A 14 8.99 10.22 6.96
CA GLY A 14 7.70 10.91 6.79
C GLY A 14 7.41 11.24 5.34
N ILE A 15 7.02 10.21 4.58
CA ILE A 15 6.54 10.40 3.21
C ILE A 15 5.36 11.38 3.23
N GLU A 16 5.38 12.37 2.34
CA GLU A 16 4.29 13.33 2.22
C GLU A 16 3.15 12.77 1.36
N LEU A 17 1.92 13.21 1.63
CA LEU A 17 0.76 12.83 0.84
C LEU A 17 0.94 13.17 -0.66
N LEU A 18 1.63 14.27 -0.99
CA LEU A 18 1.93 14.64 -2.37
C LEU A 18 2.78 13.57 -3.07
N GLU A 19 3.74 12.96 -2.36
CA GLU A 19 4.59 11.91 -2.92
C GLU A 19 3.77 10.66 -3.21
N ILE A 20 2.95 10.21 -2.25
CA ILE A 20 2.03 9.08 -2.41
C ILE A 20 1.12 9.31 -3.61
N MET A 21 0.48 10.48 -3.69
CA MET A 21 -0.43 10.81 -4.77
C MET A 21 0.27 10.89 -6.13
N THR A 22 1.52 11.37 -6.17
CA THR A 22 2.30 11.42 -7.42
C THR A 22 2.59 10.00 -7.92
N ILE A 23 3.02 9.11 -7.04
CA ILE A 23 3.31 7.70 -7.37
C ILE A 23 2.02 6.97 -7.81
N MET A 24 0.91 7.20 -7.11
CA MET A 24 -0.40 6.67 -7.50
C MET A 24 -0.84 7.19 -8.88
N LEU A 25 -0.65 8.48 -9.17
CA LEU A 25 -0.97 9.05 -10.49
C LEU A 25 -0.08 8.48 -11.60
N GLU A 26 1.22 8.33 -11.35
CA GLU A 26 2.15 7.71 -12.31
C GLU A 26 1.76 6.26 -12.60
N ALA A 27 1.36 5.52 -11.57
CA ALA A 27 0.82 4.19 -11.72
C ALA A 27 -0.50 4.20 -12.52
N ASN A 28 -1.40 5.15 -12.22
CA ASN A 28 -2.77 5.27 -12.73
C ASN A 28 -2.95 6.40 -13.75
N ARG A 29 -2.00 6.64 -14.66
CA ARG A 29 -2.02 7.84 -15.51
C ARG A 29 -3.28 8.07 -16.36
N GLN A 30 -4.08 7.02 -16.57
CA GLN A 30 -5.34 7.07 -17.33
C GLN A 30 -6.56 7.36 -16.44
N ASP A 31 -6.43 7.23 -15.13
CA ASP A 31 -7.48 7.50 -14.16
C ASP A 31 -7.70 9.01 -14.04
N ARG A 32 -8.85 9.46 -14.56
CA ARG A 32 -9.25 10.87 -14.51
C ARG A 32 -9.54 11.33 -13.09
N ILE A 33 -10.06 10.46 -12.23
CA ILE A 33 -10.37 10.79 -10.83
C ILE A 33 -9.06 11.04 -10.10
N MET A 34 -8.09 10.14 -10.23
CA MET A 34 -6.77 10.32 -9.61
C MET A 34 -6.11 11.61 -10.06
N LYS A 35 -6.19 11.95 -11.35
CA LYS A 35 -5.66 13.20 -11.90
C LYS A 35 -6.35 14.44 -11.28
N ILE A 36 -7.68 14.45 -11.17
CA ILE A 36 -8.44 15.55 -10.58
C ILE A 36 -8.04 15.76 -9.11
N HIS A 37 -7.92 14.68 -8.35
CA HIS A 37 -7.51 14.75 -6.95
C HIS A 37 -6.09 15.29 -6.81
N TRP A 38 -5.15 14.81 -7.63
CA TRP A 38 -3.76 15.28 -7.63
C TRP A 38 -3.63 16.74 -8.01
N GLU A 39 -4.29 17.20 -9.07
CA GLU A 39 -4.29 18.62 -9.46
C GLU A 39 -4.93 19.49 -8.36
N GLY A 40 -6.02 19.02 -7.75
CA GLY A 40 -6.66 19.70 -6.63
C GLY A 40 -5.75 19.85 -5.42
N PHE A 41 -5.09 18.76 -5.00
CA PHE A 41 -4.16 18.78 -3.88
C PHE A 41 -2.96 19.69 -4.18
N ARG A 42 -2.33 19.55 -5.35
CA ARG A 42 -1.20 20.38 -5.78
C ARG A 42 -1.51 21.88 -5.72
N ASN A 43 -2.73 22.28 -6.08
CA ASN A 43 -3.14 23.69 -6.12
C ASN A 43 -3.63 24.24 -4.78
N HIS A 44 -4.10 23.39 -3.87
CA HIS A 44 -4.77 23.82 -2.64
C HIS A 44 -4.09 23.35 -1.35
N GLY A 45 -3.12 22.45 -1.42
CA GLY A 45 -2.44 21.85 -0.26
C GLY A 45 -3.30 20.90 0.57
N ARG A 46 -4.47 20.48 0.06
CA ARG A 46 -5.39 19.56 0.73
C ARG A 46 -6.33 18.85 -0.23
N LEU A 47 -6.80 17.68 0.15
CA LEU A 47 -7.84 16.91 -0.51
C LEU A 47 -9.21 17.55 -0.19
N ARG A 48 -10.05 17.68 -1.22
CA ARG A 48 -11.43 18.14 -1.02
C ARG A 48 -12.34 17.04 -0.45
N LYS A 49 -11.96 15.78 -0.71
CA LYS A 49 -12.61 14.57 -0.25
C LYS A 49 -11.59 13.42 -0.27
N PRO A 50 -11.74 12.39 0.58
CA PRO A 50 -10.86 11.23 0.54
C PRO A 50 -10.89 10.53 -0.83
N ILE A 51 -9.79 9.87 -1.18
CA ILE A 51 -9.68 9.01 -2.36
C ILE A 51 -9.93 7.58 -1.91
N ARG A 52 -10.76 6.83 -2.62
CA ARG A 52 -11.12 5.46 -2.27
C ARG A 52 -10.81 4.51 -3.41
N PHE A 53 -10.22 3.38 -3.06
CA PHE A 53 -9.94 2.27 -3.96
C PHE A 53 -10.55 1.00 -3.39
N ALA A 54 -11.19 0.20 -4.24
CA ALA A 54 -11.54 -1.16 -3.88
C ALA A 54 -10.26 -2.00 -3.93
N VAL A 55 -9.94 -2.67 -2.84
CA VAL A 55 -8.67 -3.37 -2.68
C VAL A 55 -8.85 -4.77 -2.14
N ARG A 56 -7.95 -5.66 -2.55
CA ARG A 56 -7.79 -6.98 -1.93
C ARG A 56 -6.53 -6.99 -1.10
N SER A 57 -6.69 -7.26 0.19
CA SER A 57 -5.58 -7.32 1.13
C SER A 57 -4.88 -8.67 1.08
N LEU A 58 -3.54 -8.67 1.04
CA LEU A 58 -2.73 -9.87 1.30
C LEU A 58 -2.35 -10.04 2.78
N GLY A 59 -2.72 -9.09 3.63
CA GLY A 59 -2.34 -9.05 5.04
C GLY A 59 -1.09 -8.22 5.26
N TRP A 60 -0.44 -8.50 6.39
CA TRP A 60 0.77 -7.81 6.83
C TRP A 60 1.80 -8.82 7.36
N THR A 61 3.05 -8.39 7.33
CA THR A 61 4.18 -9.09 7.95
C THR A 61 5.14 -8.05 8.47
N GLU A 62 5.87 -8.40 9.52
CA GLU A 62 6.97 -7.60 10.02
C GLU A 62 8.16 -7.63 9.06
N ILE A 63 8.83 -6.49 8.95
CA ILE A 63 10.16 -6.35 8.36
C ILE A 63 11.04 -5.71 9.42
N ALA A 64 12.27 -6.18 9.63
CA ALA A 64 13.18 -5.57 10.60
C ALA A 64 13.59 -4.13 10.18
N GLU A 65 13.79 -3.20 11.13
CA GLU A 65 14.25 -1.83 10.82
C GLU A 65 15.59 -1.86 10.08
N GLU A 66 16.51 -2.77 10.43
CA GLU A 66 17.80 -2.92 9.75
C GLU A 66 17.68 -3.39 8.28
N ASP A 67 16.53 -3.92 7.89
CA ASP A 67 16.24 -4.31 6.52
C ASP A 67 15.59 -3.18 5.71
N LEU A 68 15.19 -2.08 6.36
CA LEU A 68 14.58 -0.91 5.73
C LEU A 68 15.58 0.21 5.43
N THR A 69 16.79 -0.17 5.03
CA THR A 69 17.79 0.74 4.47
C THR A 69 17.64 0.85 2.95
N ALA A 70 18.23 1.88 2.33
CA ALA A 70 18.20 2.07 0.88
C ALA A 70 18.73 0.83 0.10
N GLU A 71 19.66 0.07 0.69
CA GLU A 71 20.31 -1.07 0.06
C GLU A 71 19.55 -2.40 0.25
N ARG A 72 18.78 -2.53 1.33
CA ARG A 72 18.17 -3.82 1.74
C ARG A 72 16.66 -3.88 1.55
N SER A 73 16.00 -2.75 1.68
CA SER A 73 14.53 -2.62 1.69
C SER A 73 13.85 -3.22 0.48
N SER A 74 14.39 -3.00 -0.73
CA SER A 74 13.83 -3.59 -1.94
C SER A 74 13.76 -5.11 -1.85
N ARG A 75 14.81 -5.77 -1.36
CA ARG A 75 14.79 -7.23 -1.19
C ARG A 75 13.84 -7.65 -0.08
N ALA A 76 13.85 -6.95 1.05
CA ALA A 76 13.01 -7.28 2.20
C ALA A 76 11.51 -7.14 1.88
N VAL A 77 11.12 -6.02 1.27
CA VAL A 77 9.75 -5.75 0.81
C VAL A 77 9.34 -6.75 -0.27
N ASN A 78 10.19 -7.03 -1.27
CA ASN A 78 9.90 -8.06 -2.27
C ASN A 78 9.67 -9.44 -1.67
N ARG A 79 10.48 -9.83 -0.68
CA ARG A 79 10.32 -11.09 0.02
C ARG A 79 8.99 -11.15 0.79
N ALA A 80 8.69 -10.11 1.56
CA ALA A 80 7.42 -9.99 2.29
C ALA A 80 6.21 -10.17 1.37
N ILE A 81 6.22 -9.54 0.20
CA ILE A 81 5.16 -9.67 -0.80
C ILE A 81 5.04 -11.10 -1.33
N VAL A 82 6.16 -11.74 -1.67
CA VAL A 82 6.14 -13.12 -2.16
C VAL A 82 5.60 -14.06 -1.08
N ASP A 83 6.00 -13.88 0.17
CA ASP A 83 5.57 -14.72 1.28
C ASP A 83 4.07 -14.53 1.58
N LEU A 84 3.58 -13.27 1.58
CA LEU A 84 2.16 -12.94 1.73
C LEU A 84 1.30 -13.43 0.54
N SER A 85 1.78 -13.26 -0.70
CA SER A 85 1.03 -13.64 -1.90
C SER A 85 0.93 -15.14 -2.13
N THR A 86 1.83 -15.93 -1.52
CA THR A 86 1.84 -17.39 -1.64
C THR A 86 1.20 -18.10 -0.44
N GLY A 87 0.67 -17.36 0.54
CA GLY A 87 0.10 -17.94 1.76
C GLY A 87 1.13 -18.68 2.62
N ARG A 88 2.43 -18.45 2.43
CA ARG A 88 3.48 -19.15 3.19
C ARG A 88 3.52 -18.76 4.67
N ASN A 89 2.86 -17.66 5.03
CA ASN A 89 2.76 -17.15 6.38
C ASN A 89 1.51 -17.65 7.15
N ASP A 90 0.75 -18.60 6.59
CA ASP A 90 -0.44 -19.21 7.22
C ASP A 90 -0.12 -20.07 8.46
N VAL A 91 1.16 -20.42 8.67
CA VAL A 91 1.58 -21.36 9.73
C VAL A 91 1.88 -20.63 11.06
N MET A 92 2.05 -19.31 11.05
CA MET A 92 2.38 -18.54 12.26
C MET A 92 1.37 -17.42 12.51
N ASP A 93 0.58 -17.69 13.55
CA ASP A 93 -0.16 -16.77 14.40
C ASP A 93 -1.58 -16.34 13.99
N ASN A 94 -2.51 -16.79 14.85
CA ASN A 94 -3.93 -16.42 14.99
C ASN A 94 -4.16 -14.93 15.31
N VAL A 95 -3.24 -14.02 14.99
CA VAL A 95 -3.55 -12.60 14.97
C VAL A 95 -4.37 -12.38 13.72
N SER A 96 -5.58 -11.84 13.86
CA SER A 96 -6.49 -11.51 12.77
C SER A 96 -5.80 -10.56 11.77
N LYS A 97 -4.94 -11.10 10.91
CA LYS A 97 -4.43 -10.42 9.74
C LYS A 97 -5.70 -10.02 9.00
N TRP A 98 -5.87 -8.73 8.72
CA TRP A 98 -6.83 -8.29 7.72
C TRP A 98 -6.41 -8.71 6.30
N GLY A 99 -5.68 -9.83 6.20
CA GLY A 99 -5.20 -10.51 5.01
C GLY A 99 -6.09 -11.67 4.61
N ASP A 100 -5.52 -12.61 3.86
CA ASP A 100 -6.19 -13.78 3.26
C ASP A 100 -7.09 -13.46 2.06
N GLY A 101 -6.82 -12.35 1.37
CA GLY A 101 -7.59 -11.96 0.19
C GLY A 101 -8.91 -11.28 0.51
N ARG A 102 -9.08 -10.75 1.73
CA ARG A 102 -10.24 -9.94 2.12
C ARG A 102 -10.36 -8.71 1.22
N GLU A 103 -11.59 -8.44 0.78
CA GLU A 103 -11.93 -7.23 0.03
C GLU A 103 -12.18 -6.10 1.03
N LEU A 104 -11.48 -4.98 0.83
CA LEU A 104 -11.51 -3.79 1.67
C LEU A 104 -11.63 -2.55 0.79
N ILE A 105 -11.93 -1.42 1.41
CA ILE A 105 -11.78 -0.10 0.80
C ILE A 105 -10.52 0.52 1.38
N MET A 106 -9.55 0.86 0.53
CA MET A 106 -8.44 1.73 0.92
C MET A 106 -8.90 3.17 0.76
N GLU A 107 -8.94 3.92 1.85
CA GLU A 107 -9.23 5.34 1.88
C GLU A 107 -7.94 6.13 2.16
N LEU A 108 -7.69 7.16 1.37
CA LEU A 108 -6.60 8.10 1.56
C LEU A 108 -7.18 9.50 1.79
N ASP A 109 -6.91 10.09 2.95
CA ASP A 109 -7.25 11.47 3.27
C ASP A 109 -5.99 12.34 3.50
N ASP A 110 -6.17 13.54 4.05
CA ASP A 110 -5.07 14.49 4.27
C ASP A 110 -4.02 14.02 5.28
N ASN A 111 -4.37 13.11 6.19
CA ASN A 111 -3.58 12.76 7.37
C ASN A 111 -3.29 11.27 7.47
N GLU A 112 -4.20 10.41 7.01
CA GLU A 112 -4.17 8.97 7.25
C GLU A 112 -4.54 8.16 6.00
N LEU A 113 -4.04 6.93 5.97
CA LEU A 113 -4.49 5.84 5.12
C LEU A 113 -5.29 4.88 5.98
N SER A 114 -6.54 4.61 5.58
CA SER A 114 -7.44 3.69 6.27
C SER A 114 -7.84 2.50 5.40
N LEU A 115 -8.01 1.34 6.04
CA LEU A 115 -8.64 0.16 5.47
C LEU A 115 -10.00 -0.04 6.10
N ILE A 116 -11.03 -0.10 5.28
CA ILE A 116 -12.42 -0.14 5.71
C ILE A 116 -13.06 -1.42 5.20
N ASP A 117 -13.77 -2.12 6.07
CA ASP A 117 -14.65 -3.22 5.67
C ASP A 117 -15.84 -2.66 4.87
N PRO A 118 -16.08 -3.10 3.62
CA PRO A 118 -17.14 -2.55 2.78
C PRO A 118 -18.56 -2.91 3.25
N ASP A 119 -18.73 -4.02 3.97
CA ASP A 119 -20.03 -4.51 4.44
C ASP A 119 -20.46 -3.78 5.72
N THR A 120 -19.53 -3.58 6.65
CA THR A 120 -19.80 -2.96 7.96
C THR A 120 -19.43 -1.48 8.02
N MET A 121 -18.67 -0.98 7.04
CA MET A 121 -18.08 0.36 7.02
C MET A 121 -17.17 0.66 8.21
N THR A 122 -16.66 -0.37 8.90
CA THR A 122 -15.75 -0.18 10.03
C THR A 122 -14.30 -0.06 9.58
N VAL A 123 -13.55 0.86 10.18
CA VAL A 123 -12.10 0.95 10.00
C VAL A 123 -11.43 -0.27 10.63
N VAL A 124 -10.77 -1.06 9.81
CA VAL A 124 -10.02 -2.27 10.17
C VAL A 124 -8.59 -1.93 10.56
N HIS A 125 -8.02 -0.90 9.93
CA HIS A 125 -6.68 -0.40 10.21
C HIS A 125 -6.59 1.06 9.73
N SER A 126 -5.83 1.89 10.46
CA SER A 126 -5.49 3.25 10.03
C SER A 126 -4.02 3.52 10.34
N GLU A 127 -3.36 4.21 9.41
CA GLU A 127 -1.96 4.59 9.51
C GLU A 127 -1.78 6.05 9.13
N LYS A 128 -1.06 6.83 9.93
CA LYS A 128 -0.77 8.22 9.59
C LYS A 128 0.20 8.28 8.42
N ILE A 129 -0.06 9.17 7.47
CA ILE A 129 0.81 9.38 6.30
C ILE A 129 2.24 9.69 6.73
N GLN A 130 2.41 10.51 7.78
CA GLN A 130 3.73 10.86 8.34
C GLN A 130 4.48 9.67 8.97
N GLN A 131 3.81 8.56 9.29
CA GLN A 131 4.43 7.35 9.82
C GLN A 131 4.83 6.36 8.72
N ILE A 132 4.43 6.61 7.48
CA ILE A 132 4.83 5.82 6.31
C ILE A 132 6.29 6.15 5.96
N ARG A 133 7.12 5.11 5.95
CA ARG A 133 8.58 5.16 5.71
C ARG A 133 8.95 4.70 4.31
N VAL A 134 8.22 3.72 3.81
CA VAL A 134 8.36 3.19 2.45
C VAL A 134 6.99 3.22 1.82
N TRP A 135 6.90 3.70 0.58
CA TRP A 135 5.73 3.57 -0.27
C TRP A 135 6.15 3.00 -1.62
N GLY A 136 5.31 2.22 -2.27
CA GLY A 136 5.62 1.77 -3.62
C GLY A 136 4.45 1.20 -4.39
N VAL A 137 4.66 1.11 -5.70
CA VAL A 137 3.73 0.45 -6.62
C VAL A 137 4.46 -0.60 -7.43
N GLY A 138 3.90 -1.80 -7.46
CA GLY A 138 4.41 -2.89 -8.29
C GLY A 138 3.59 -3.14 -9.53
N ARG A 139 4.26 -3.72 -10.53
CA ARG A 139 3.66 -4.26 -11.75
C ARG A 139 3.98 -5.75 -11.86
N ASP A 140 3.03 -6.53 -12.36
CA ASP A 140 3.26 -7.92 -12.74
C ASP A 140 4.09 -7.95 -14.04
N ASN A 141 5.17 -8.74 -14.08
CA ASN A 141 6.05 -8.86 -15.24
C ASN A 141 5.46 -9.72 -16.38
N GLY A 142 4.25 -10.28 -16.23
CA GLY A 142 3.77 -11.38 -17.08
C GLY A 142 2.39 -11.30 -17.73
N SER A 143 1.56 -10.27 -17.53
CA SER A 143 0.26 -10.22 -18.21
C SER A 143 -0.28 -8.81 -18.39
N SER A 144 -0.92 -8.57 -19.53
CA SER A 144 -1.53 -7.32 -20.01
C SER A 144 -2.71 -6.78 -19.17
N GLN A 145 -2.88 -7.29 -17.94
CA GLN A 145 -3.85 -6.77 -16.98
C GLN A 145 -3.09 -5.84 -16.03
N ASN A 146 -3.55 -4.60 -15.90
CA ASN A 146 -2.93 -3.52 -15.13
C ASN A 146 -2.98 -3.81 -13.61
N PHE A 147 -2.31 -4.87 -13.15
CA PHE A 147 -2.21 -5.16 -11.73
C PHE A 147 -1.28 -4.15 -11.10
N ARG A 148 -1.84 -3.38 -10.16
CA ARG A 148 -1.12 -2.45 -9.31
C ARG A 148 -1.26 -2.93 -7.90
N CYS A 149 -0.12 -2.97 -7.22
CA CYS A 149 -0.03 -3.32 -5.82
C CYS A 149 0.54 -2.11 -5.10
N TYR A 150 -0.28 -1.46 -4.27
CA TYR A 150 0.21 -0.41 -3.36
C TYR A 150 0.79 -1.06 -2.12
N ILE A 151 1.93 -0.54 -1.71
CA ILE A 151 2.65 -1.00 -0.54
C ILE A 151 3.01 0.21 0.28
N TYR A 152 2.79 0.10 1.58
CA TYR A 152 3.47 0.94 2.52
C TYR A 152 4.12 0.13 3.62
N VAL A 153 5.10 0.76 4.25
CA VAL A 153 5.78 0.27 5.44
C VAL A 153 5.74 1.39 6.46
N SER A 154 5.07 1.18 7.58
CA SER A 154 4.89 2.19 8.62
C SER A 154 5.46 1.76 9.95
N LYS A 155 5.94 2.71 10.75
CA LYS A 155 6.51 2.45 12.07
C LYS A 155 5.44 2.58 13.15
N HIS A 156 5.08 1.46 13.78
CA HIS A 156 4.33 1.46 15.03
C HIS A 156 5.27 1.15 16.20
N PHE A 157 5.24 1.99 17.24
CA PHE A 157 6.04 1.98 18.48
C PHE A 157 7.08 0.83 18.59
N ASP A 158 8.34 1.23 18.37
CA ASP A 158 9.60 0.53 18.57
C ASP A 158 9.89 -0.83 17.90
N TRP A 159 8.93 -1.59 17.36
CA TRP A 159 9.26 -2.93 16.81
C TRP A 159 8.46 -3.42 15.60
N TRP A 160 7.50 -2.66 15.04
CA TRP A 160 6.56 -3.20 14.06
C TRP A 160 6.56 -2.41 12.75
N TYR A 161 6.59 -3.17 11.65
CA TYR A 161 6.35 -2.68 10.31
C TYR A 161 5.22 -3.47 9.67
N SER A 162 4.17 -2.77 9.26
CA SER A 162 3.09 -3.39 8.49
C SER A 162 3.37 -3.20 7.01
N VAL A 163 3.47 -4.31 6.27
CA VAL A 163 3.48 -4.31 4.80
C VAL A 163 2.07 -4.60 4.31
N LEU A 164 1.29 -3.59 3.94
CA LEU A 164 0.01 -3.82 3.27
C LEU A 164 0.24 -4.08 1.77
N TRP A 165 -0.57 -4.95 1.17
CA TRP A 165 -0.66 -5.09 -0.29
C TRP A 165 -2.09 -4.81 -0.75
N CYS A 166 -2.28 -3.87 -1.68
CA CYS A 166 -3.59 -3.50 -2.22
C CYS A 166 -3.70 -3.70 -3.73
N TRP A 167 -4.61 -4.58 -4.13
CA TRP A 167 -5.00 -4.92 -5.51
C TRP A 167 -5.97 -3.90 -6.14
N ASP A 168 -5.75 -3.47 -7.38
CA ASP A 168 -6.77 -2.77 -8.18
C ASP A 168 -7.71 -3.78 -8.88
N LEU A 169 -9.00 -3.76 -8.53
CA LEU A 169 -10.09 -4.19 -9.41
C LEU A 169 -10.67 -2.89 -10.00
N PHE A 170 -10.80 -2.83 -11.32
CA PHE A 170 -11.37 -1.74 -12.13
C PHE A 170 -10.38 -0.70 -12.70
N ALA A 171 -9.74 -1.10 -13.81
CA ALA A 171 -10.01 -0.46 -15.11
C ALA A 171 -10.08 -1.54 -16.19
#